data_AF-A0A345YIS0-F1
#
_entry.id   AF-A0A345YIS0-F1
#
_cell.length_a   1.000
_cell.length_b   1.000
_cell.length_c   1.000
_cell.angle_alpha   90.00
_cell.angle_beta   90.00
_cell.angle_gamma   90.00
#
_symmetry.space_group_name_H-M   'P 1'
#
loop_
_entity.id
_entity.type
_entity.pdbx_description
1 polymer ?
#
loop_
_entity_poly.entity_id
_entity_poly.type
_entity_poly.pdbx_seq_one_letter_code
_entity_poly.pdbx_strand_id
1 'polypeptide(L)'
;MAVSMTAMASTAEAKAEAPEAGIALEENDDLLFVGPVDEDFDLALASKEAETAQVMGPKHSSAPHLEMTREEAAKLAGERADRAFWKREIAYQVLNAVDAAQTIHFLDKGSAHEANPILGKYPSEKKIIGFKLAAAGAHLLGSLAFREFTDDETTEMFQVVSVGVQGIVVGWNMQFM
;
A
#
# COMPACT_ATOMS: atom_id res chain seq x y z
N MET A 1 -28.85 40.76 55.77
CA MET A 1 -28.89 39.28 55.79
C MET A 1 -29.48 38.83 54.48
N ALA A 2 -28.67 38.30 53.56
CA ALA A 2 -29.13 37.74 52.29
C ALA A 2 -28.60 36.31 52.19
N VAL A 3 -29.51 35.38 51.93
CA VAL A 3 -29.33 33.94 52.01
C VAL A 3 -28.70 33.41 50.72
N SER A 4 -27.71 32.55 50.92
CA SER A 4 -27.03 31.70 49.95
C SER A 4 -27.98 30.80 49.15
N MET A 5 -27.74 30.65 47.85
CA MET A 5 -28.13 29.43 47.12
C MET A 5 -26.99 29.01 46.19
N THR A 6 -26.19 28.06 46.69
CA THR A 6 -25.21 27.28 45.93
C THR A 6 -25.96 26.21 45.14
N ALA A 7 -25.96 26.29 43.82
CA ALA A 7 -26.43 25.21 42.95
C ALA A 7 -25.31 24.15 42.81
N MET A 8 -25.54 22.96 43.35
CA MET A 8 -24.74 21.78 43.02
C MET A 8 -25.29 21.15 41.74
N ALA A 9 -24.51 21.19 40.66
CA ALA A 9 -24.73 20.38 39.49
C ALA A 9 -23.98 19.05 39.66
N SER A 10 -24.74 17.99 39.95
CA SER A 10 -24.32 16.61 39.84
C SER A 10 -24.53 16.19 38.38
N THR A 11 -23.45 15.88 37.66
CA THR A 11 -23.53 15.18 36.38
C THR A 11 -22.88 13.82 36.55
N ALA A 12 -23.72 12.80 36.38
CA ALA A 12 -23.41 11.39 36.46
C ALA A 12 -22.36 10.99 35.43
N GLU A 13 -21.36 10.23 35.88
CA GLU A 13 -20.43 9.49 35.03
C GLU A 13 -21.19 8.36 34.31
N ALA A 14 -21.43 8.53 33.02
CA ALA A 14 -21.82 7.44 32.15
C ALA A 14 -20.57 6.65 31.76
N LYS A 15 -20.34 5.53 32.45
CA LYS A 15 -19.33 4.54 32.11
C LYS A 15 -19.83 3.76 30.88
N ALA A 16 -19.40 4.18 29.71
CA ALA A 16 -19.62 3.44 28.46
C ALA A 16 -18.62 2.26 28.41
N GLU A 17 -19.10 1.06 28.70
CA GLU A 17 -18.39 -0.17 28.37
C GLU A 17 -18.36 -0.31 26.84
N ALA A 18 -17.14 -0.29 26.28
CA ALA A 18 -16.91 -0.59 24.88
C ALA A 18 -17.16 -2.09 24.64
N PRO A 19 -17.82 -2.48 23.53
CA PRO A 19 -17.93 -3.88 23.16
C PRO A 19 -16.54 -4.43 22.82
N GLU A 20 -16.14 -5.50 23.50
CA GLU A 20 -15.00 -6.32 23.13
C GLU A 20 -15.30 -6.99 21.78
N ALA A 21 -14.89 -6.33 20.68
CA ALA A 21 -14.80 -6.96 19.38
C ALA A 21 -13.59 -7.89 19.39
N GLY A 22 -13.79 -9.12 19.88
CA GLY A 22 -12.88 -10.23 19.67
C GLY A 22 -12.85 -10.58 18.18
N ILE A 23 -12.00 -9.89 17.41
CA ILE A 23 -11.62 -10.34 16.08
C ILE A 23 -10.62 -11.48 16.31
N ALA A 24 -11.11 -12.71 16.16
CA ALA A 24 -10.25 -13.85 15.97
C ALA A 24 -9.51 -13.64 14.64
N LEU A 25 -8.27 -13.16 14.72
CA LEU A 25 -7.33 -13.22 13.61
C LEU A 25 -6.98 -14.70 13.44
N GLU A 26 -7.61 -15.37 12.48
CA GLU A 26 -7.05 -16.60 11.92
C GLU A 26 -5.65 -16.24 11.42
N GLU A 27 -4.63 -16.88 12.01
CA GLU A 27 -3.26 -16.90 11.50
C GLU A 27 -3.29 -17.51 10.10
N ASN A 28 -3.47 -16.67 9.08
CA ASN A 28 -3.06 -17.00 7.73
C ASN A 28 -1.56 -16.80 7.67
N ASP A 29 -0.81 -17.90 7.78
CA ASP A 29 0.64 -17.98 7.58
C ASP A 29 1.07 -17.67 6.13
N ASP A 30 0.16 -17.25 5.25
CA ASP A 30 0.45 -16.60 3.98
C ASP A 30 0.86 -15.13 4.18
N LEU A 31 1.67 -14.90 5.20
CA LEU A 31 2.29 -13.62 5.52
C LEU A 31 3.21 -13.27 4.36
N LEU A 32 2.64 -12.44 3.48
CA LEU A 32 3.26 -11.59 2.47
C LEU A 32 4.74 -11.34 2.78
N PHE A 33 5.58 -12.25 2.32
CA PHE A 33 6.97 -11.96 2.09
C PHE A 33 6.97 -11.00 0.90
N VAL A 34 6.83 -9.70 1.20
CA VAL A 34 7.27 -8.64 0.30
C VAL A 34 8.79 -8.74 0.30
N GLY A 35 9.30 -9.76 -0.38
CA GLY A 35 10.68 -9.81 -0.80
C GLY A 35 10.98 -8.58 -1.65
N PRO A 36 12.26 -8.28 -1.91
CA PRO A 36 12.61 -7.24 -2.86
C PRO A 36 11.77 -7.47 -4.13
N VAL A 37 11.01 -6.46 -4.53
CA VAL A 37 10.29 -6.45 -5.83
C VAL A 37 11.37 -6.32 -6.88
N ASP A 38 12.04 -7.45 -7.14
CA ASP A 38 13.06 -7.62 -8.14
C ASP A 38 12.37 -7.91 -9.49
N GLU A 39 11.38 -7.08 -9.88
CA GLU A 39 10.87 -7.11 -11.27
C GLU A 39 11.97 -6.65 -12.26
N ASP A 40 12.95 -5.87 -11.78
CA ASP A 40 14.16 -5.51 -12.54
C ASP A 40 15.18 -6.66 -12.63
N PHE A 41 15.19 -7.60 -11.68
CA PHE A 41 16.11 -8.75 -11.75
C PHE A 41 15.62 -9.79 -12.76
N ASP A 42 14.30 -9.99 -12.87
CA ASP A 42 13.73 -10.90 -13.87
C ASP A 42 13.86 -10.35 -15.30
N LEU A 43 13.79 -9.04 -15.52
CA LEU A 43 14.07 -8.43 -16.83
C LEU A 43 15.57 -8.52 -17.20
N ALA A 44 16.46 -8.31 -16.23
CA ALA A 44 17.90 -8.48 -16.42
C ALA A 44 18.30 -9.95 -16.62
N LEU A 45 17.64 -10.91 -15.96
CA LEU A 45 17.85 -12.35 -16.17
C LEU A 45 17.26 -12.82 -17.50
N ALA A 46 16.05 -12.40 -17.88
CA ALA A 46 15.45 -12.76 -19.16
C ALA A 46 16.30 -12.26 -20.35
N SER A 47 16.89 -11.07 -20.22
CA SER A 47 17.85 -10.53 -21.20
C SER A 47 19.14 -11.37 -21.26
N LYS A 48 19.67 -11.81 -20.11
CA LYS A 48 20.87 -12.67 -20.03
C LYS A 48 20.62 -14.10 -20.49
N GLU A 49 19.44 -14.65 -20.25
CA GLU A 49 19.05 -15.99 -20.69
C GLU A 49 18.84 -16.04 -22.21
N ALA A 50 18.32 -14.96 -22.82
CA ALA A 50 18.26 -14.82 -24.27
C ALA A 50 19.67 -14.79 -24.91
N GLU A 51 20.64 -14.17 -24.24
CA GLU A 51 22.04 -14.13 -24.69
C GLU A 51 22.74 -15.49 -24.50
N THR A 52 22.40 -16.24 -23.43
CA THR A 52 22.97 -17.56 -23.15
C THR A 52 22.36 -18.68 -24.00
N ALA A 53 21.09 -18.55 -24.40
CA ALA A 53 20.39 -19.49 -25.29
C ALA A 53 20.93 -19.47 -26.74
N GLN A 54 21.68 -18.44 -27.13
CA GLN A 54 22.35 -18.40 -28.44
C GLN A 54 23.60 -19.30 -28.52
N VAL A 55 24.16 -19.75 -27.39
CA VAL A 55 25.42 -20.51 -27.34
C VAL A 55 25.20 -22.03 -27.25
N MET A 56 24.03 -22.49 -26.80
CA MET A 56 23.68 -23.91 -26.75
C MET A 56 22.65 -24.24 -27.82
N GLY A 57 23.11 -24.87 -28.91
CA GLY A 57 22.29 -25.24 -30.06
C GLY A 57 21.02 -26.04 -29.71
N PRO A 58 20.04 -26.05 -30.61
CA PRO A 58 18.69 -26.51 -30.32
C PRO A 58 18.69 -28.00 -30.01
N LYS A 59 18.55 -28.35 -28.73
CA LYS A 59 18.04 -29.67 -28.36
C LYS A 59 16.59 -29.70 -28.85
N HIS A 60 16.34 -30.53 -29.86
CA HIS A 60 15.01 -30.88 -30.36
C HIS A 60 14.14 -31.45 -29.24
N SER A 61 13.59 -30.56 -28.41
CA SER A 61 12.48 -30.88 -27.52
C SER A 61 11.23 -30.71 -28.37
N SER A 62 10.67 -31.84 -28.79
CA SER A 62 9.35 -31.96 -29.40
C SER A 62 8.26 -31.69 -28.35
N ALA A 63 8.30 -30.50 -27.74
CA ALA A 63 7.15 -29.98 -27.04
C ALA A 63 6.08 -29.67 -28.12
N PRO A 64 4.82 -30.06 -27.91
CA PRO A 64 3.76 -29.68 -28.82
C PRO A 64 3.71 -28.15 -28.85
N HIS A 65 4.09 -27.57 -30.00
CA HIS A 65 3.84 -26.17 -30.32
C HIS A 65 2.31 -26.00 -30.33
N LEU A 66 1.73 -25.70 -29.17
CA LEU A 66 0.43 -25.06 -29.12
C LEU A 66 0.65 -23.68 -29.75
N GLU A 67 0.31 -23.57 -31.03
CA GLU A 67 0.28 -22.30 -31.75
C GLU A 67 -0.78 -21.43 -31.06
N MET A 68 -0.35 -20.70 -30.04
CA MET A 68 -1.17 -19.71 -29.36
C MET A 68 -1.56 -18.66 -30.40
N THR A 69 -2.86 -18.45 -30.55
CA THR A 69 -3.35 -17.45 -31.48
C THR A 69 -2.96 -16.05 -31.00
N ARG A 70 -2.83 -15.09 -31.93
CA ARG A 70 -2.54 -13.68 -31.57
C ARG A 70 -3.58 -13.10 -30.62
N GLU A 71 -4.83 -13.55 -30.74
CA GLU A 71 -5.94 -13.13 -29.88
C GLU A 71 -5.78 -13.64 -28.46
N GLU A 72 -5.47 -14.93 -28.27
CA GLU A 72 -5.18 -15.49 -26.95
C GLU A 72 -3.96 -14.84 -26.30
N ALA A 73 -2.92 -14.54 -27.10
CA ALA A 73 -1.74 -13.84 -26.62
C ALA A 73 -2.08 -12.44 -26.10
N ALA A 74 -2.89 -11.67 -26.85
CA ALA A 74 -3.30 -10.33 -26.46
C ALA A 74 -4.20 -10.34 -25.22
N LYS A 75 -5.12 -11.31 -25.11
CA LYS A 75 -5.97 -11.49 -23.93
C LYS A 75 -5.14 -11.80 -22.68
N LEU A 76 -4.20 -12.73 -22.79
CA LEU A 76 -3.31 -13.08 -21.68
C LEU A 76 -2.42 -11.91 -21.25
N ALA A 77 -1.96 -11.09 -22.19
CA ALA A 77 -1.21 -9.87 -21.89
C ALA A 77 -2.07 -8.86 -21.11
N GLY A 78 -3.30 -8.60 -21.55
CA GLY A 78 -4.24 -7.72 -20.85
C GLY A 78 -4.54 -8.19 -19.43
N GLU A 79 -4.81 -9.48 -19.24
CA GLU A 79 -5.05 -10.05 -17.91
C GLU A 79 -3.82 -9.97 -16.99
N ARG A 80 -2.60 -10.04 -17.55
CA ARG A 80 -1.36 -9.85 -16.78
C ARG A 80 -1.19 -8.40 -16.35
N ALA A 81 -1.39 -7.45 -17.26
CA ALA A 81 -1.33 -6.02 -16.96
C ALA A 81 -2.35 -5.63 -15.88
N ASP A 82 -3.58 -6.17 -15.97
CA ASP A 82 -4.62 -5.98 -14.94
C ASP A 82 -4.20 -6.47 -13.56
N ARG A 83 -3.63 -7.67 -13.48
CA ARG A 83 -3.16 -8.22 -12.20
C ARG A 83 -2.00 -7.40 -11.64
N ALA A 84 -1.06 -6.97 -12.49
CA ALA A 84 0.07 -6.15 -12.07
C ALA A 84 -0.39 -4.79 -11.52
N PHE A 85 -1.32 -4.14 -12.22
CA PHE A 85 -1.94 -2.89 -11.78
C PHE A 85 -2.54 -3.01 -10.37
N TRP A 86 -3.37 -4.03 -10.14
CA TRP A 86 -4.03 -4.21 -8.84
C TRP A 86 -3.08 -4.63 -7.73
N LYS A 87 -2.04 -5.45 -8.04
CA LYS A 87 -1.02 -5.81 -7.06
C LYS A 87 -0.27 -4.57 -6.53
N ARG A 88 0.13 -3.67 -7.43
CA ARG A 88 0.82 -2.42 -7.03
C ARG A 88 -0.09 -1.48 -6.25
N GLU A 89 -1.35 -1.36 -6.65
CA GLU A 89 -2.33 -0.58 -5.90
C GLU A 89 -2.51 -1.13 -4.48
N ILE A 90 -2.69 -2.46 -4.32
CA ILE A 90 -2.79 -3.10 -3.00
C ILE A 90 -1.53 -2.85 -2.18
N ALA A 91 -0.34 -2.99 -2.78
CA ALA A 91 0.92 -2.71 -2.09
C ALA A 91 0.99 -1.26 -1.57
N TYR A 92 0.60 -0.29 -2.41
CA TYR A 92 0.52 1.11 -1.99
C TYR A 92 -0.45 1.31 -0.81
N GLN A 93 -1.66 0.72 -0.88
CA GLN A 93 -2.66 0.84 0.18
C GLN A 93 -2.18 0.23 1.50
N VAL A 94 -1.52 -0.93 1.44
CA VAL A 94 -0.91 -1.56 2.62
C VAL A 94 0.18 -0.67 3.22
N LEU A 95 1.10 -0.14 2.40
CA LEU A 95 2.16 0.76 2.88
C LEU A 95 1.58 2.04 3.50
N ASN A 96 0.52 2.59 2.93
CA ASN A 96 -0.15 3.77 3.46
C ASN A 96 -0.85 3.48 4.81
N ALA A 97 -1.42 2.29 4.98
CA ALA A 97 -2.01 1.84 6.25
C ALA A 97 -0.94 1.62 7.33
N VAL A 98 0.19 0.98 6.96
CA VAL A 98 1.33 0.79 7.86
C VAL A 98 1.86 2.15 8.31
N ASP A 99 2.10 3.08 7.38
CA ASP A 99 2.57 4.43 7.70
C ASP A 99 1.65 5.15 8.69
N ALA A 100 0.32 5.03 8.51
CA ALA A 100 -0.65 5.61 9.44
C ALA A 100 -0.53 5.05 10.86
N ALA A 101 -0.39 3.72 10.99
CA ALA A 101 -0.23 3.06 12.28
C ALA A 101 1.08 3.48 12.97
N GLN A 102 2.16 3.58 12.19
CA GLN A 102 3.46 4.05 12.67
C GLN A 102 3.38 5.49 13.18
N THR A 103 2.74 6.39 12.42
CA THR A 103 2.55 7.79 12.83
C THR A 103 1.76 7.89 14.14
N ILE A 104 0.65 7.16 14.28
CA ILE A 104 -0.19 7.17 15.48
C ILE A 104 0.63 6.69 16.68
N HIS A 105 1.28 5.53 16.58
CA HIS A 105 2.11 4.98 17.64
C HIS A 105 3.23 5.93 18.06
N PHE A 106 3.85 6.62 17.11
CA PHE A 106 4.92 7.56 17.38
C PHE A 106 4.44 8.82 18.11
N LEU A 107 3.25 9.33 17.75
CA LEU A 107 2.63 10.49 18.41
C LEU A 107 2.13 10.14 19.82
N ASP A 108 1.62 8.92 20.03
CA ASP A 108 1.13 8.46 21.34
C ASP A 108 2.24 8.36 22.39
N LYS A 109 3.49 8.07 21.97
CA LYS A 109 4.66 8.11 22.86
C LYS A 109 4.98 9.52 23.37
N GLY A 110 4.45 10.57 22.75
CA GLY A 110 4.59 11.97 23.18
C GLY A 110 5.98 12.60 23.03
N SER A 111 6.98 11.85 22.57
CA SER A 111 8.35 12.33 22.33
C SER A 111 8.56 12.94 20.95
N ALA A 112 7.53 12.87 20.08
CA ALA A 112 7.67 13.19 18.68
C ALA A 112 6.53 14.05 18.13
N HIS A 113 6.76 14.56 16.92
CA HIS A 113 5.86 15.47 16.22
C HIS A 113 5.74 15.07 14.76
N GLU A 114 4.55 15.27 14.21
CA GLU A 114 4.29 15.08 12.79
C GLU A 114 5.03 16.17 12.00
N ALA A 115 5.81 15.75 11.01
CA ALA A 115 6.58 16.65 10.15
C ALA A 115 5.73 17.23 9.01
N ASN A 116 4.60 16.60 8.68
CA ASN A 116 3.72 17.07 7.63
C ASN A 116 3.05 18.42 8.00
N PRO A 117 3.39 19.52 7.29
CA PRO A 117 2.88 20.85 7.62
C PRO A 117 1.35 20.96 7.46
N ILE A 118 0.72 20.10 6.65
CA ILE A 118 -0.74 20.08 6.42
C ILE A 118 -1.46 19.52 7.66
N LEU A 119 -0.89 18.51 8.29
CA LEU A 119 -1.44 17.87 9.47
C LEU A 119 -1.22 18.71 10.73
N GLY A 120 -0.16 19.51 10.75
CA GLY A 120 0.28 20.27 11.92
C GLY A 120 1.08 19.39 12.87
N LYS A 121 1.62 19.99 13.95
CA LYS A 121 2.62 19.35 14.81
C LYS A 121 2.10 18.16 15.63
N TYR A 122 0.83 18.23 16.05
CA TYR A 122 0.16 17.21 16.87
C TYR A 122 -1.24 16.93 16.30
N PRO A 123 -1.34 16.24 15.16
CA PRO A 123 -2.63 15.89 14.60
C PRO A 123 -3.32 14.86 15.50
N SER A 124 -4.65 14.92 15.56
CA SER A 124 -5.42 13.83 16.16
C SER A 124 -5.38 12.59 15.28
N GLU A 125 -5.54 11.39 15.86
CA GLU A 125 -5.61 10.12 15.11
C GLU A 125 -6.61 10.18 13.96
N LYS A 126 -7.81 10.75 14.20
CA LYS A 126 -8.84 10.93 13.17
C LYS A 126 -8.35 11.77 11.98
N LYS A 127 -7.52 12.78 12.24
CA LYS A 127 -6.96 13.63 11.18
C LYS A 127 -5.92 12.87 10.36
N ILE A 128 -5.10 12.04 11.00
CA ILE A 128 -4.12 11.16 10.34
C ILE A 128 -4.85 10.16 9.45
N ILE A 129 -5.79 9.41 10.01
CA ILE A 129 -6.59 8.42 9.27
C ILE A 129 -7.32 9.08 8.10
N GLY A 130 -7.98 10.22 8.34
CA GLY A 130 -8.69 10.94 7.28
C GLY A 130 -7.78 11.39 6.14
N PHE A 131 -6.58 11.90 6.46
CA PHE A 131 -5.60 12.28 5.45
C PHE A 131 -5.08 11.08 4.66
N LYS A 132 -4.85 9.95 5.34
CA LYS A 132 -4.40 8.71 4.71
C LYS A 132 -5.44 8.11 3.79
N LEU A 133 -6.72 8.11 4.19
CA LEU A 133 -7.83 7.71 3.34
C LEU A 133 -7.99 8.64 2.12
N ALA A 134 -7.80 9.95 2.30
CA ALA A 134 -7.84 10.89 1.20
C ALA A 134 -6.68 10.65 0.21
N ALA A 135 -5.46 10.41 0.70
CA ALA A 135 -4.31 10.07 -0.12
C ALA A 135 -4.50 8.74 -0.86
N ALA A 136 -5.02 7.72 -0.16
CA ALA A 136 -5.40 6.43 -0.74
C ALA A 136 -6.39 6.57 -1.90
N GLY A 137 -7.45 7.34 -1.70
CA GLY A 137 -8.44 7.60 -2.75
C GLY A 137 -7.86 8.41 -3.91
N ALA A 138 -7.03 9.42 -3.63
CA ALA A 138 -6.36 10.22 -4.64
C ALA A 138 -5.40 9.38 -5.50
N HIS A 139 -4.65 8.46 -4.88
CA HIS A 139 -3.78 7.53 -5.59
C HIS A 139 -4.58 6.61 -6.49
N LEU A 140 -5.63 5.94 -5.98
CA LEU A 140 -6.47 5.05 -6.78
C LEU A 140 -7.09 5.78 -7.99
N LEU A 141 -7.68 6.95 -7.76
CA LEU A 141 -8.28 7.76 -8.82
C LEU A 141 -7.23 8.25 -9.82
N GLY A 142 -6.04 8.61 -9.33
CA GLY A 142 -4.88 8.93 -10.15
C GLY A 142 -4.47 7.76 -11.05
N SER A 143 -4.22 6.58 -10.46
CA SER A 143 -3.87 5.34 -11.17
C SER A 143 -4.90 5.01 -12.25
N LEU A 144 -6.19 5.12 -11.95
CA LEU A 144 -7.27 4.86 -12.92
C LEU A 144 -7.31 5.91 -14.03
N ALA A 145 -7.09 7.19 -13.71
CA ALA A 145 -7.04 8.25 -14.70
C ALA A 145 -5.83 8.11 -15.63
N PHE A 146 -4.64 7.79 -15.10
CA PHE A 146 -3.47 7.50 -15.93
C PHE A 146 -3.75 6.32 -16.86
N ARG A 147 -4.35 5.25 -16.34
CA ARG A 147 -4.69 4.08 -17.14
C ARG A 147 -5.66 4.39 -18.29
N GLU A 148 -6.62 5.30 -18.08
CA GLU A 148 -7.60 5.68 -19.10
C GLU A 148 -7.04 6.67 -20.12
N PHE A 149 -6.19 7.60 -19.69
CA PHE A 149 -5.78 8.75 -20.50
C PHE A 149 -4.32 8.71 -20.99
N THR A 150 -3.54 7.73 -20.57
CA THR A 150 -2.12 7.57 -20.94
C THR A 150 -1.80 6.14 -21.34
N ASP A 151 -0.57 5.89 -21.78
CA ASP A 151 -0.07 4.55 -22.06
C ASP A 151 0.19 3.73 -20.78
N ASP A 152 0.26 2.41 -20.95
CA ASP A 152 0.47 1.45 -19.87
C ASP A 152 1.81 1.69 -19.14
N GLU A 153 2.85 2.10 -19.87
CA GLU A 153 4.19 2.37 -19.32
C GLU A 153 4.16 3.57 -18.36
N THR A 154 3.48 4.66 -18.74
CA THR A 154 3.30 5.82 -17.87
C THR A 154 2.50 5.48 -16.61
N THR A 155 1.44 4.68 -16.76
CA THR A 155 0.63 4.21 -15.62
C THR A 155 1.45 3.34 -14.68
N GLU A 156 2.25 2.42 -15.22
CA GLU A 156 3.15 1.57 -14.46
C GLU A 156 4.21 2.37 -13.72
N MET A 157 4.89 3.31 -14.40
CA MET A 157 5.87 4.19 -13.77
C MET A 157 5.26 4.98 -12.61
N PHE A 158 4.05 5.52 -12.76
CA PHE A 158 3.36 6.23 -11.69
C PHE A 158 3.19 5.34 -10.45
N GLN A 159 2.70 4.11 -10.63
CA GLN A 159 2.49 3.16 -9.53
C GLN A 159 3.81 2.68 -8.90
N VAL A 160 4.84 2.40 -9.70
CA VAL A 160 6.15 1.97 -9.18
C VAL A 160 6.80 3.08 -8.36
N VAL A 161 6.78 4.32 -8.87
CA VAL A 161 7.34 5.47 -8.16
C VAL A 161 6.57 5.75 -6.87
N SER A 162 5.23 5.70 -6.90
CA SER A 162 4.43 5.96 -5.71
C SER A 162 4.63 4.90 -4.62
N VAL A 163 4.68 3.62 -4.99
CA VAL A 163 5.01 2.51 -4.07
C VAL A 163 6.42 2.69 -3.51
N GLY A 164 7.40 3.01 -4.35
CA GLY A 164 8.79 3.22 -3.93
C GLY A 164 8.93 4.38 -2.93
N VAL A 165 8.31 5.53 -3.22
CA VAL A 165 8.31 6.69 -2.31
C VAL A 165 7.65 6.33 -0.97
N GLN A 166 6.49 5.67 -1.01
CA GLN A 166 5.80 5.29 0.23
C GLN A 166 6.59 4.25 1.02
N GLY A 167 7.25 3.30 0.35
CA GLY A 167 8.14 2.32 0.97
C GLY A 167 9.33 2.97 1.68
N ILE A 168 9.94 4.00 1.07
CA ILE A 168 11.02 4.78 1.69
C ILE A 168 10.51 5.51 2.95
N VAL A 169 9.33 6.13 2.90
CA VAL A 169 8.73 6.82 4.06
C VAL A 169 8.48 5.85 5.21
N VAL A 170 7.87 4.70 4.93
CA VAL A 170 7.63 3.63 5.92
C VAL A 170 8.95 3.12 6.51
N GLY A 171 9.92 2.81 5.65
CA GLY A 171 11.24 2.32 6.09
C GLY A 171 12.01 3.34 6.92
N TRP A 172 11.89 4.63 6.61
CA TRP A 172 12.44 5.70 7.43
C TRP A 172 11.76 5.78 8.80
N ASN A 173 10.43 5.69 8.84
CA ASN A 173 9.66 5.72 10.09
C ASN A 173 9.96 4.52 11.01
N MET A 174 10.30 3.35 10.47
CA MET A 174 10.77 2.18 11.23
C MET A 174 12.01 2.44 12.08
N GLN A 175 12.85 3.41 11.73
CA GLN A 175 14.05 3.73 12.52
C GLN A 175 13.73 4.42 13.86
N PHE A 176 12.50 4.93 14.01
CA PHE A 176 12.07 5.69 15.18
C PHE A 176 11.03 4.95 16.05
N MET A 177 10.72 3.71 15.70
CA MET A 177 9.75 2.87 16.42
C MET A 177 10.30 2.20 17.68
#